data_AF-A0A943IW93-F1
#
_entry.id   AF-A0A943IW93-F1
#
_cell.length_a   1.000
_cell.length_b   1.000
_cell.length_c   1.000
_cell.angle_alpha   90.00
_cell.angle_beta   90.00
_cell.angle_gamma   90.00
#
_symmetry.space_group_name_H-M   'P 1'
#
loop_
_entity.id
_entity.type
_entity.pdbx_description
1 polymer ?
#
loop_
_entity_poly.entity_id
_entity_poly.type
_entity_poly.pdbx_seq_one_letter_code
_entity_poly.pdbx_strand_id
1 'polypeptide(L)' 'MGIKSLSIRIDDRMLNKLHVVADYEGRSANSEILILIRDAIEEYEKKHGEIKI' A
#
# COMPACT_ATOMS: atom_id res chain seq x y z
N MET A 1 0.62 -5.98 19.14
CA MET A 1 0.39 -6.59 17.81
C MET A 1 1.71 -6.54 17.06
N GLY A 2 2.23 -7.68 16.60
CA GLY A 2 3.59 -7.75 16.03
C GLY A 2 3.65 -7.21 14.60
N ILE A 3 4.75 -6.54 14.26
CA ILE A 3 5.06 -6.16 12.88
C ILE A 3 5.28 -7.44 12.08
N LYS A 4 4.53 -7.64 11.00
CA LYS A 4 4.68 -8.76 10.07
C LYS A 4 5.23 -8.23 8.76
N SER A 5 6.16 -8.96 8.15
CA SER A 5 6.63 -8.70 6.79
C SER A 5 5.67 -9.33 5.78
N LEU A 6 5.45 -8.64 4.67
CA LEU A 6 4.68 -9.14 3.53
C LEU A 6 5.57 -9.07 2.29
N SER A 7 5.82 -10.22 1.65
CA SER A 7 6.50 -10.28 0.36
C SER A 7 5.47 -10.37 -0.75
N ILE A 8 5.48 -9.40 -1.67
CA ILE A 8 4.58 -9.36 -2.82
C ILE A 8 5.36 -9.60 -4.12
N ARG A 9 4.72 -10.24 -5.09
CA ARG A 9 5.27 -10.33 -6.45
C ARG A 9 4.79 -9.11 -7.23
N ILE A 10 5.72 -8.33 -7.76
CA ILE A 10 5.48 -7.14 -8.55
C ILE A 10 6.44 -7.14 -9.75
N ASP A 11 5.96 -6.67 -10.90
CA ASP A 11 6.80 -6.48 -12.07
C ASP A 11 7.84 -5.38 -11.81
N ASP A 12 9.05 -5.55 -12.34
CA ASP A 12 10.17 -4.64 -12.13
C ASP A 12 9.85 -3.20 -12.58
N ARG A 13 9.14 -3.03 -13.71
CA ARG A 13 8.76 -1.70 -14.19
C ARG A 13 7.75 -1.03 -13.27
N MET A 14 6.85 -1.81 -12.67
CA MET A 14 5.89 -1.29 -11.70
C MET A 14 6.59 -0.87 -10.40
N LEU A 15 7.54 -1.68 -9.92
CA LEU A 15 8.33 -1.35 -8.73
C LEU A 15 9.13 -0.06 -8.95
N ASN A 16 9.78 0.09 -10.11
CA ASN A 16 10.49 1.31 -10.47
C ASN A 16 9.57 2.54 -10.49
N LYS A 17 8.37 2.42 -11.05
CA LYS A 17 7.38 3.52 -11.02
C LYS A 17 6.94 3.86 -9.59
N LEU A 18 6.72 2.86 -8.75
CA LEU A 18 6.39 3.05 -7.34
C LEU A 18 7.50 3.82 -6.62
N HIS A 19 8.77 3.50 -6.87
CA HIS A 19 9.90 4.23 -6.31
C HIS A 19 9.89 5.71 -6.72
N VAL A 20 9.63 6.01 -7.99
CA VAL A 20 9.53 7.42 -8.46
C VAL A 20 8.41 8.18 -7.74
N VAL A 21 7.25 7.56 -7.58
CA VAL A 21 6.12 8.17 -6.86
C VAL A 21 6.44 8.35 -5.38
N ALA A 22 7.01 7.33 -4.74
CA ALA A 22 7.38 7.38 -3.33
C ALA A 22 8.44 8.45 -3.05
N ASP A 23 9.47 8.56 -3.91
CA ASP A 23 10.50 9.60 -3.80
C ASP A 23 9.91 11.01 -3.95
N TYR A 24 8.99 11.20 -4.90
CA TYR A 24 8.29 12.48 -5.08
C TYR A 24 7.49 12.87 -3.83
N GLU A 25 6.85 11.89 -3.20
CA GLU A 25 6.06 12.05 -1.99
C GLU A 25 6.92 12.10 -0.69
N GLY A 26 8.25 11.93 -0.80
CA GLY A 26 9.17 11.93 0.33
C GLY A 26 9.07 10.70 1.22
N ARG A 27 8.65 9.55 0.67
CA ARG A 27 8.37 8.31 1.40
C ARG A 27 9.19 7.13 0.86
N SER A 28 9.35 6.10 1.68
CA SER A 28 9.85 4.81 1.17
C SER A 28 8.77 4.10 0.36
N ALA A 29 9.16 3.27 -0.61
CA ALA A 29 8.21 2.43 -1.36
C ALA A 29 7.32 1.57 -0.44
N ASN A 30 7.85 1.09 0.69
CA ASN A 30 7.07 0.33 1.66
C ASN A 30 6.03 1.20 2.38
N SER A 31 6.41 2.42 2.77
CA SER A 31 5.47 3.39 3.36
C SER A 31 4.37 3.76 2.37
N GLU A 32 4.70 3.92 1.09
CA GLU A 32 3.74 4.19 0.02
C GLU A 32 2.75 3.04 -0.15
N ILE A 33 3.24 1.79 -0.20
CA ILE A 33 2.38 0.60 -0.26
C ILE A 33 1.39 0.54 0.91
N LEU A 34 1.83 0.90 2.12
CA LEU A 34 0.95 0.89 3.30
C LEU A 34 -0.16 1.94 3.21
N ILE A 35 0.10 3.10 2.59
CA ILE A 35 -0.92 4.12 2.34
C ILE A 35 -1.91 3.62 1.30
N LEU A 36 -1.42 3.09 0.17
CA LEU A 36 -2.28 2.54 -0.89
C LEU A 36 -3.19 1.42 -0.35
N ILE A 37 -2.67 0.54 0.51
CA ILE A 37 -3.47 -0.52 1.15
C ILE A 37 -4.55 0.09 2.07
N ARG A 38 -4.20 1.11 2.87
CA ARG A 38 -5.15 1.78 3.76
C ARG A 38 -6.27 2.46 2.97
N ASP A 39 -5.92 3.18 1.92
CA ASP A 39 -6.88 3.88 1.06
C ASP A 39 -7.82 2.88 0.37
N ALA A 40 -7.28 1.73 -0.06
CA ALA A 40 -8.09 0.65 -0.64
C ALA A 40 -9.06 0.04 0.38
N ILE A 41 -8.63 -0.16 1.63
CA ILE A 41 -9.50 -0.65 2.72
C ILE A 41 -10.59 0.38 3.02
N GLU A 42 -10.23 1.65 3.18
CA GLU A 42 -11.19 2.71 3.47
C GLU A 42 -12.23 2.87 2.35
N GLU A 43 -11.81 2.80 1.09
CA GLU A 43 -12.72 2.83 -0.05
C GLU A 43 -13.66 1.62 -0.07
N TYR A 44 -13.13 0.44 0.24
CA TYR A 44 -13.94 -0.78 0.35
C TYR A 44 -14.97 -0.66 1.48
N GLU A 45 -14.56 -0.20 2.67
CA GLU A 45 -15.44 -0.03 3.81
C GLU A 45 -16.52 1.02 3.58
N LYS A 46 -16.18 2.11 2.87
CA LYS A 46 -17.18 3.12 2.43
C LYS A 46 -18.25 2.52 1.52
N LYS A 47 -17.88 1.57 0.66
CA LYS A 47 -18.80 0.95 -0.33
C LYS A 47 -19.60 -0.23 0.25
N HIS A 48 -19.00 -1.01 1.15
CA HIS A 48 -19.55 -2.30 1.60
C HIS A 48 -19.88 -2.36 3.10
N GLY A 49 -19.54 -1.33 3.87
CA GLY A 49 -19.59 -1.32 5.33
C GLY A 49 -18.29 -1.83 5.96
N GLU A 50 -18.15 -1.62 7.27
CA GLU A 50 -16.94 -1.96 8.03
C GLU A 50 -16.56 -3.44 7.91
N ILE A 51 -15.27 -3.72 7.69
CA ILE A 51 -14.76 -5.08 7.67
C ILE A 51 -14.71 -5.58 9.12
N LYS A 52 -15.54 -6.57 9.44
CA LYS A 52 -15.48 -7.26 10.74
C LYS A 52 -14.40 -8.34 10.68
N ILE A 53 -13.36 -8.19 11.50
CA ILE A 53 -12.21 -9.10 11.63
C ILE A 53 -12.23 -9.77 13.00
#